data_AF-A0A2G4HNH9-F1
#
_entry.id   AF-A0A2G4HNH9-F1
#
_cell.length_a   1.000
_cell.length_b   1.000
_cell.length_c   1.000
_cell.angle_alpha   90.00
_cell.angle_beta   90.00
_cell.angle_gamma   90.00
#
_symmetry.space_group_name_H-M   'P 1'
#
loop_
_entity.id
_entity.type
_entity.pdbx_description
1 polymer ?
#
loop_
_entity_poly.entity_id
_entity_poly.type
_entity_poly.pdbx_seq_one_letter_code
_entity_poly.pdbx_strand_id
1 'polypeptide(L)'
;MAAEQLLDSTSETAAPQGAPSPTAPTPSAKDSEKSVVEAYFNSTGFDRWNRIYSDSEDVNKVQRNIRIGHQKTVDQVLAWLQEEGNLAQRSFCDAGCGVGSLSLPLAVLGAGSIEASDLSAAMVNEASRRASEQGIDPARLQFSASDLESLEGRYDTVICLDVFIHYPQEPAEQMVEHLASLAERRLLVSFAPYTPLLAVLKRIGELFPGPSKTTRAYTLRESGIVAAAQRSGFKLVRRSLNQAPFYFSRLIEFERV
;
A
#
# COMPACT_ATOMS: atom_id res chain seq x y z
N MET A 1 57.17 6.80 -68.35
CA MET A 1 56.10 6.73 -67.33
C MET A 1 55.50 8.14 -67.27
N ALA A 2 54.59 8.49 -68.20
CA ALA A 2 53.13 8.43 -68.05
C ALA A 2 52.68 9.22 -66.80
N ALA A 3 52.28 10.50 -66.86
CA ALA A 3 51.08 11.11 -67.46
C ALA A 3 49.79 10.94 -66.62
N GLU A 4 49.11 12.08 -66.38
CA GLU A 4 47.66 12.22 -66.05
C GLU A 4 47.21 11.75 -64.64
N GLN A 5 46.23 12.32 -63.92
CA GLN A 5 45.05 13.17 -64.14
C GLN A 5 44.66 13.78 -62.74
N LEU A 6 44.35 15.07 -62.62
CA LEU A 6 43.01 15.69 -62.63
C LEU A 6 42.06 15.34 -61.46
N LEU A 7 41.67 16.41 -60.74
CA LEU A 7 40.35 16.74 -60.16
C LEU A 7 39.51 15.60 -59.55
N ASP A 8 39.24 15.69 -58.24
CA ASP A 8 37.84 15.76 -57.81
C ASP A 8 37.70 16.53 -56.50
N SER A 9 36.80 17.50 -56.53
CA SER A 9 36.36 18.33 -55.42
C SER A 9 34.93 17.90 -55.12
N THR A 10 34.71 17.18 -54.02
CA THR A 10 33.37 16.97 -53.50
C THR A 10 33.30 17.37 -52.03
N SER A 11 32.44 18.34 -51.81
CA SER A 11 32.00 18.90 -50.54
C SER A 11 31.39 17.82 -49.64
N GLU A 12 31.99 17.58 -48.47
CA GLU A 12 31.31 16.94 -47.34
C GLU A 12 30.24 17.92 -46.83
N THR A 13 29.00 17.71 -47.25
CA THR A 13 27.83 18.32 -46.63
C THR A 13 27.56 17.56 -45.33
N ALA A 14 27.69 18.25 -44.21
CA ALA A 14 27.36 17.74 -42.90
C ALA A 14 25.90 17.24 -42.88
N ALA A 15 25.71 15.98 -42.51
CA ALA A 15 24.40 15.40 -42.29
C ALA A 15 23.67 16.19 -41.17
N PRO A 16 22.36 16.46 -41.30
CA PRO A 16 21.60 17.11 -40.26
C PRO A 16 21.57 16.21 -39.02
N GLN A 17 21.97 16.78 -37.88
CA GLN A 17 21.90 16.14 -36.57
C GLN A 17 20.46 15.64 -36.34
N GLY A 18 20.34 14.33 -36.08
CA GLY A 18 19.07 13.69 -35.82
C GLY A 18 18.31 14.39 -34.69
N ALA A 19 17.00 14.52 -34.87
CA ALA A 19 16.11 15.08 -33.86
C ALA A 19 16.33 14.36 -32.51
N PRO A 20 16.29 15.08 -31.37
CA PRO A 20 16.37 14.44 -30.07
C PRO A 20 15.22 13.45 -29.93
N SER A 21 15.54 12.19 -29.61
CA SER A 21 14.57 11.17 -29.23
C SER A 21 13.62 11.73 -28.16
N PRO A 22 12.32 11.39 -28.19
CA PRO A 22 11.39 11.86 -27.17
C PRO A 22 11.89 11.36 -25.82
N THR A 23 12.26 12.32 -24.97
CA THR A 23 12.63 12.08 -23.58
C THR A 23 11.48 11.35 -22.90
N ALA A 24 11.78 10.21 -22.27
CA ALA A 24 10.79 9.45 -21.51
C ALA A 24 10.07 10.39 -20.52
N PRO A 25 8.74 10.28 -20.37
CA PRO A 25 8.00 11.14 -19.45
C PRO A 25 8.58 10.99 -18.04
N THR A 26 8.79 12.13 -17.37
CA THR A 26 9.24 12.13 -15.97
C THR A 26 8.14 11.47 -15.12
N PRO A 27 8.48 10.50 -14.25
CA PRO A 27 7.49 9.81 -13.43
C PRO A 27 6.69 10.80 -12.58
N SER A 28 5.40 10.51 -12.38
CA SER A 28 4.55 11.35 -11.54
C SER A 28 5.07 11.34 -10.09
N ALA A 29 4.69 12.35 -9.29
CA ALA A 29 5.05 12.37 -7.86
C ALA A 29 4.56 11.11 -7.12
N LYS A 30 3.44 10.53 -7.57
CA LYS A 30 2.88 9.28 -7.04
C LYS A 30 3.74 8.06 -7.38
N ASP A 31 4.17 7.94 -8.64
CA ASP A 31 5.05 6.85 -9.09
C ASP A 31 6.41 6.91 -8.39
N SER A 32 6.93 8.11 -8.18
CA SER A 32 8.16 8.32 -7.41
C SER A 32 8.02 7.86 -5.96
N GLU A 33 6.89 8.12 -5.29
CA GLU A 33 6.65 7.63 -3.93
C GLU A 33 6.52 6.11 -3.91
N LYS A 34 5.80 5.50 -4.88
CA LYS A 34 5.68 4.04 -5.00
C LYS A 34 7.04 3.35 -5.11
N SER A 35 7.93 3.83 -5.99
CA SER A 35 9.26 3.23 -6.14
C SER A 35 10.11 3.32 -4.86
N VAL A 36 9.98 4.41 -4.10
CA VAL A 36 10.66 4.57 -2.81
C VAL A 36 10.09 3.61 -1.77
N VAL A 37 8.77 3.45 -1.73
CA VAL A 37 8.06 2.54 -0.83
C VAL A 37 8.44 1.10 -1.13
N GLU A 38 8.36 0.68 -2.40
CA GLU A 38 8.74 -0.65 -2.87
C GLU A 38 10.19 -0.98 -2.49
N ALA A 39 11.14 -0.10 -2.81
CA ALA A 39 12.55 -0.31 -2.51
C ALA A 39 12.82 -0.43 -1.00
N TYR A 40 12.12 0.36 -0.18
CA TYR A 40 12.24 0.29 1.27
C TYR A 40 11.71 -1.06 1.81
N PHE A 41 10.52 -1.48 1.39
CA PHE A 41 9.90 -2.72 1.86
C PHE A 41 10.51 -3.99 1.25
N ASN A 42 11.26 -3.91 0.15
CA ASN A 42 12.11 -4.99 -0.36
C ASN A 42 13.53 -5.02 0.23
N SER A 43 13.86 -4.14 1.19
CA SER A 43 15.18 -4.08 1.82
C SER A 43 15.07 -3.97 3.35
N THR A 44 15.70 -2.98 3.96
CA THR A 44 15.73 -2.79 5.43
C THR A 44 14.34 -2.61 6.06
N GLY A 45 13.35 -2.15 5.28
CA GLY A 45 11.97 -2.04 5.72
C GLY A 45 11.34 -3.41 5.98
N PHE A 46 11.64 -4.41 5.15
CA PHE A 46 11.16 -5.79 5.33
C PHE A 46 11.51 -6.31 6.72
N ASP A 47 12.80 -6.37 7.05
CA ASP A 47 13.28 -6.96 8.30
C ASP A 47 12.67 -6.27 9.52
N ARG A 48 12.56 -4.94 9.47
CA ARG A 48 11.98 -4.14 10.54
C ARG A 48 10.50 -4.45 10.73
N TRP A 49 9.71 -4.43 9.67
CA TRP A 49 8.26 -4.59 9.75
C TRP A 49 7.84 -6.06 9.95
N ASN A 50 8.55 -7.01 9.34
CA ASN A 50 8.38 -8.44 9.60
C ASN A 50 8.57 -8.76 11.10
N ARG A 51 9.56 -8.13 11.75
CA ARG A 51 9.77 -8.26 13.20
C ARG A 51 8.68 -7.60 14.02
N ILE A 52 8.20 -6.42 13.63
CA ILE A 52 7.08 -5.75 14.30
C ILE A 52 5.80 -6.59 14.18
N TYR A 53 5.55 -7.24 13.05
CA TYR A 53 4.34 -8.03 12.77
C TYR A 53 4.52 -9.55 12.98
N SER A 54 5.49 -9.95 13.80
CA SER A 54 5.66 -11.33 14.28
C SER A 54 5.69 -11.36 15.80
N ASP A 55 5.74 -12.56 16.36
CA ASP A 55 5.88 -12.80 17.80
C ASP A 55 7.30 -12.59 18.32
N SER A 56 8.18 -11.97 17.53
CA SER A 56 9.56 -11.68 17.95
C SER A 56 9.58 -10.76 19.17
N GLU A 57 10.35 -11.13 20.20
CA GLU A 57 10.60 -10.27 21.36
C GLU A 57 11.69 -9.21 21.11
N ASP A 58 12.41 -9.30 19.98
CA ASP A 58 13.46 -8.35 19.58
C ASP A 58 12.88 -7.05 19.01
N VAL A 59 12.01 -6.41 19.77
CA VAL A 59 11.42 -5.11 19.44
C VAL A 59 11.58 -4.13 20.59
N ASN A 60 11.94 -2.90 20.26
CA ASN A 60 12.01 -1.84 21.25
C ASN A 60 10.58 -1.42 21.69
N LYS A 61 10.49 -0.61 22.75
CA LYS A 61 9.20 -0.17 23.32
C LYS A 61 8.30 0.55 22.30
N VAL A 62 8.87 1.34 21.39
CA VAL A 62 8.10 2.06 20.36
C VAL A 62 7.54 1.06 19.35
N GLN A 63 8.37 0.16 18.83
CA GLN A 63 7.98 -0.91 17.92
C GLN A 63 6.91 -1.83 18.52
N ARG A 64 7.03 -2.17 19.81
CA ARG A 64 6.01 -2.95 20.52
C ARG A 64 4.67 -2.23 20.60
N ASN A 65 4.65 -0.91 20.84
CA ASN A 65 3.40 -0.16 20.83
C ASN A 65 2.80 -0.05 19.43
N ILE A 66 3.64 0.04 18.38
CA ILE A 66 3.18 -0.04 16.98
C ILE A 66 2.53 -1.39 16.71
N ARG A 67 3.16 -2.50 17.12
CA ARG A 67 2.57 -3.86 17.04
C ARG A 67 1.20 -3.92 17.71
N ILE A 68 1.11 -3.46 18.95
CA ILE A 68 -0.15 -3.46 19.72
C ILE A 68 -1.22 -2.61 19.02
N GLY A 69 -0.85 -1.42 18.53
CA GLY A 69 -1.76 -0.53 17.82
C GLY A 69 -2.28 -1.15 16.53
N HIS A 70 -1.38 -1.69 15.71
CA HIS A 70 -1.73 -2.39 14.46
C HIS A 70 -2.64 -3.59 14.72
N GLN A 71 -2.34 -4.41 15.72
CA GLN A 71 -3.17 -5.55 16.08
C GLN A 71 -4.59 -5.12 16.46
N LYS A 72 -4.78 -4.01 17.19
CA LYS A 72 -6.12 -3.48 17.46
C LYS A 72 -6.89 -3.13 16.18
N THR A 73 -6.22 -2.59 15.16
CA THR A 73 -6.85 -2.29 13.87
C THR A 73 -7.28 -3.57 13.15
N VAL A 74 -6.42 -4.58 13.11
CA VAL A 74 -6.74 -5.90 12.55
C VAL A 74 -7.91 -6.55 13.30
N ASP A 75 -7.83 -6.63 14.63
CA ASP A 75 -8.87 -7.22 15.48
C ASP A 75 -10.21 -6.51 15.29
N GLN A 76 -10.20 -5.18 15.16
CA GLN A 76 -11.41 -4.41 14.93
C GLN A 76 -12.07 -4.76 13.59
N VAL A 77 -11.28 -4.92 12.52
CA VAL A 77 -11.78 -5.35 11.20
C VAL A 77 -12.34 -6.76 11.26
N LEU A 78 -11.63 -7.70 11.88
CA LEU A 78 -12.11 -9.07 12.02
C LEU A 78 -13.42 -9.14 12.81
N ALA A 79 -13.53 -8.42 13.93
CA ALA A 79 -14.76 -8.32 14.71
C ALA A 79 -15.92 -7.76 13.89
N TRP A 80 -15.67 -6.68 13.15
CA TRP A 80 -16.63 -6.04 12.25
C TRP A 80 -17.14 -6.96 11.14
N LEU A 81 -16.28 -7.83 10.59
CA LEU A 81 -16.64 -8.82 9.59
C LEU A 81 -17.40 -10.00 10.21
N GLN A 82 -16.99 -10.47 11.38
CA GLN A 82 -17.65 -11.56 12.11
C GLN A 82 -19.07 -11.20 12.56
N GLU A 83 -19.28 -9.97 13.04
CA GLU A 83 -20.61 -9.44 13.42
C GLU A 83 -21.62 -9.56 12.28
N GLU A 84 -21.16 -9.42 11.04
CA GLU A 84 -22.01 -9.52 9.85
C GLU A 84 -22.23 -10.96 9.36
N GLY A 85 -21.39 -11.90 9.79
CA GLY A 85 -21.46 -13.31 9.40
C GLY A 85 -21.21 -13.58 7.91
N ASN A 86 -21.54 -14.80 7.46
CA ASN A 86 -21.47 -15.24 6.06
C ASN A 86 -20.09 -15.10 5.37
N LEU A 87 -19.00 -15.08 6.13
CA LEU A 87 -17.64 -14.95 5.56
C LEU A 87 -17.34 -16.00 4.48
N ALA A 88 -17.80 -17.23 4.67
CA ALA A 88 -17.60 -18.34 3.75
C ALA A 88 -18.23 -18.15 2.35
N GLN A 89 -19.14 -17.19 2.19
CA GLN A 89 -19.82 -16.90 0.93
C GLN A 89 -19.29 -15.64 0.24
N ARG A 90 -18.24 -15.02 0.79
CA ARG A 90 -17.73 -13.71 0.36
C ARG A 90 -16.32 -13.82 -0.20
N SER A 91 -16.05 -13.00 -1.21
CA SER A 91 -14.73 -12.76 -1.75
C SER A 91 -14.13 -11.48 -1.16
N PHE A 92 -12.84 -11.54 -0.85
CA PHE A 92 -12.11 -10.45 -0.21
C PHE A 92 -10.89 -10.05 -1.03
N CYS A 93 -10.61 -8.76 -1.09
CA CYS A 93 -9.33 -8.22 -1.52
C CYS A 93 -8.64 -7.55 -0.33
N ASP A 94 -7.42 -7.97 -0.01
CA ASP A 94 -6.55 -7.33 1.00
C ASP A 94 -5.39 -6.62 0.28
N ALA A 95 -5.56 -5.33 -0.01
CA ALA A 95 -4.63 -4.52 -0.78
C ALA A 95 -3.59 -3.86 0.14
N GLY A 96 -2.32 -4.23 -0.04
CA GLY A 96 -1.22 -3.93 0.89
C GLY A 96 -1.22 -4.86 2.10
N CYS A 97 -1.28 -6.16 1.85
CA CYS A 97 -1.47 -7.19 2.88
C CYS A 97 -0.26 -7.38 3.82
N GLY A 98 0.90 -6.81 3.48
CA GLY A 98 2.15 -6.97 4.22
C GLY A 98 2.49 -8.45 4.41
N VAL A 99 2.71 -8.86 5.67
CA VAL A 99 3.00 -10.26 6.03
C VAL A 99 1.74 -11.10 6.29
N GLY A 100 0.58 -10.65 5.80
CA GLY A 100 -0.69 -11.36 5.92
C GLY A 100 -1.38 -11.21 7.28
N SER A 101 -1.08 -10.15 8.05
CA SER A 101 -1.63 -9.97 9.40
C SER A 101 -3.16 -9.95 9.46
N LEU A 102 -3.82 -9.49 8.40
CA LEU A 102 -5.29 -9.57 8.25
C LEU A 102 -5.71 -10.81 7.46
N SER A 103 -5.09 -11.06 6.31
CA SER A 103 -5.42 -12.17 5.40
C SER A 103 -5.41 -13.55 6.07
N LEU A 104 -4.38 -13.84 6.89
CA LEU A 104 -4.23 -15.14 7.57
C LEU A 104 -5.38 -15.42 8.56
N PRO A 105 -5.66 -14.56 9.57
CA PRO A 105 -6.78 -14.81 10.46
C PRO A 105 -8.13 -14.77 9.72
N LEU A 106 -8.29 -13.95 8.69
CA LEU A 106 -9.53 -13.94 7.88
C LEU A 106 -9.76 -15.29 7.18
N ALA A 107 -8.71 -15.94 6.67
CA ALA A 107 -8.79 -17.28 6.10
C ALA A 107 -9.15 -18.33 7.17
N VAL A 108 -8.55 -18.24 8.37
CA VAL A 108 -8.84 -19.11 9.52
C VAL A 108 -10.30 -18.97 9.97
N LEU A 109 -10.87 -17.76 9.91
CA LEU A 109 -12.28 -17.50 10.19
C LEU A 109 -13.23 -18.04 9.11
N GLY A 110 -12.69 -18.62 8.04
CA GLY A 110 -13.47 -19.31 7.03
C GLY A 110 -14.00 -18.41 5.93
N ALA A 111 -13.33 -17.29 5.62
CA ALA A 111 -13.63 -16.50 4.43
C ALA A 111 -13.65 -17.38 3.15
N GLY A 112 -14.55 -17.07 2.23
CA GLY A 112 -14.78 -17.86 1.01
C GLY A 112 -13.57 -17.86 0.08
N SER A 113 -13.11 -16.67 -0.30
CA SER A 113 -11.86 -16.47 -1.02
C SER A 113 -11.21 -15.15 -0.63
N ILE A 114 -9.89 -15.11 -0.63
CA ILE A 114 -9.09 -13.92 -0.33
C ILE A 114 -7.99 -13.80 -1.39
N GLU A 115 -7.95 -12.67 -2.06
CA GLU A 115 -6.83 -12.24 -2.88
C GLU A 115 -6.10 -11.12 -2.15
N ALA A 116 -4.86 -11.39 -1.78
CA ALA A 116 -4.04 -10.51 -0.98
C ALA A 116 -2.85 -10.03 -1.83
N SER A 117 -2.60 -8.73 -1.87
CA SER A 117 -1.50 -8.19 -2.66
C SER A 117 -0.65 -7.23 -1.85
N ASP A 118 0.63 -7.17 -2.16
CA ASP A 118 1.51 -6.12 -1.64
C ASP A 118 2.47 -5.68 -2.74
N LEU A 119 2.87 -4.41 -2.69
CA LEU A 119 3.87 -3.88 -3.62
C LEU A 119 5.24 -4.58 -3.42
N SER A 120 5.52 -5.06 -2.21
CA SER A 120 6.75 -5.78 -1.89
C SER A 120 6.63 -7.29 -2.10
N ALA A 121 7.44 -7.81 -3.02
CA ALA A 121 7.61 -9.26 -3.18
C ALA A 121 8.15 -9.93 -1.90
N ALA A 122 8.99 -9.24 -1.11
CA ALA A 122 9.49 -9.77 0.15
C ALA A 122 8.35 -9.98 1.17
N MET A 123 7.42 -9.02 1.27
CA MET A 123 6.22 -9.13 2.11
C MET A 123 5.33 -10.29 1.66
N VAL A 124 5.04 -10.38 0.36
CA VAL A 124 4.23 -11.45 -0.24
C VAL A 124 4.82 -12.84 0.02
N ASN A 125 6.13 -12.99 -0.13
CA ASN A 125 6.81 -14.26 0.11
C ASN A 125 6.71 -14.68 1.58
N GLU A 126 6.86 -13.73 2.51
CA GLU A 126 6.71 -14.00 3.94
C GLU A 126 5.26 -14.33 4.32
N ALA A 127 4.28 -13.62 3.75
CA ALA A 127 2.86 -13.92 3.96
C ALA A 127 2.50 -15.33 3.45
N SER A 128 3.00 -15.68 2.26
CA SER A 128 2.83 -17.01 1.65
C SER A 128 3.48 -18.11 2.49
N ARG A 129 4.68 -17.87 3.02
CA ARG A 129 5.36 -18.81 3.93
C ARG A 129 4.52 -19.05 5.19
N ARG A 130 4.04 -17.98 5.84
CA ARG A 130 3.20 -18.07 7.04
C ARG A 130 1.88 -18.79 6.77
N ALA A 131 1.26 -18.55 5.62
CA ALA A 131 0.04 -19.25 5.21
C ALA A 131 0.28 -20.77 5.07
N SER A 132 1.38 -21.14 4.43
CA SER A 132 1.78 -22.54 4.26
C SER A 132 2.05 -23.23 5.61
N GLU A 133 2.74 -22.55 6.53
CA GLU A 133 3.01 -23.08 7.88
C GLU A 133 1.74 -23.28 8.72
N GLN A 134 0.71 -22.46 8.47
CA GLN A 134 -0.61 -22.62 9.11
C GLN A 134 -1.51 -23.64 8.38
N GLY A 135 -1.06 -24.23 7.27
CA GLY A 135 -1.84 -25.17 6.48
C GLY A 135 -3.06 -24.53 5.79
N ILE A 136 -3.01 -23.22 5.50
CA ILE A 136 -4.08 -22.53 4.78
C ILE A 136 -4.09 -23.00 3.33
N ASP A 137 -5.28 -23.34 2.83
CA ASP A 137 -5.49 -23.76 1.44
C ASP A 137 -5.11 -22.62 0.46
N PRO A 138 -4.12 -22.83 -0.44
CA PRO A 138 -3.75 -21.85 -1.45
C PRO A 138 -4.88 -21.46 -2.41
N ALA A 139 -5.90 -22.31 -2.58
CA ALA A 139 -7.08 -21.97 -3.37
C ALA A 139 -7.97 -20.94 -2.65
N ARG A 140 -7.90 -20.87 -1.32
CA ARG A 140 -8.66 -19.93 -0.50
C ARG A 140 -7.95 -18.60 -0.31
N LEU A 141 -6.63 -18.61 -0.16
CA LEU A 141 -5.83 -17.42 0.07
C LEU A 141 -4.68 -17.36 -0.94
N GLN A 142 -4.81 -16.45 -1.90
CA GLN A 142 -3.83 -16.23 -2.96
C GLN A 142 -3.08 -14.93 -2.70
N PHE A 143 -1.76 -14.96 -2.93
CA PHE A 143 -0.90 -13.78 -2.77
C PHE A 143 -0.30 -13.36 -4.10
N SER A 144 -0.21 -12.05 -4.33
CA SER A 144 0.47 -11.49 -5.50
C SER A 144 1.33 -10.27 -5.14
N ALA A 145 2.50 -10.17 -5.76
CA ALA A 145 3.29 -8.93 -5.74
C ALA A 145 2.71 -8.01 -6.80
N SER A 146 1.99 -6.97 -6.38
CA SER A 146 1.25 -6.09 -7.29
C SER A 146 1.10 -4.69 -6.68
N ASP A 147 1.14 -3.68 -7.54
CA ASP A 147 0.73 -2.34 -7.15
C ASP A 147 -0.78 -2.32 -6.93
N LEU A 148 -1.21 -1.62 -5.88
CA LEU A 148 -2.62 -1.57 -5.50
C LEU A 148 -3.50 -0.99 -6.61
N GLU A 149 -2.93 -0.13 -7.47
CA GLU A 149 -3.62 0.50 -8.60
C GLU A 149 -3.64 -0.35 -9.87
N SER A 150 -2.86 -1.44 -9.90
CA SER A 150 -2.93 -2.46 -10.95
C SER A 150 -3.83 -3.64 -10.57
N LEU A 151 -4.52 -3.55 -9.43
CA LEU A 151 -5.47 -4.58 -9.03
C LEU A 151 -6.71 -4.51 -9.93
N GLU A 152 -7.20 -5.68 -10.28
CA GLU A 152 -8.37 -5.87 -11.13
C GLU A 152 -9.33 -6.85 -10.46
N GLY A 153 -10.52 -7.01 -11.02
CA GLY A 153 -11.53 -7.94 -10.51
C GLY A 153 -12.64 -7.27 -9.71
N ARG A 154 -13.43 -8.11 -9.03
CA ARG A 154 -14.59 -7.71 -8.23
C ARG A 154 -14.67 -8.55 -6.98
N TYR A 155 -14.83 -7.91 -5.83
CA TYR A 155 -14.83 -8.55 -4.52
C TYR A 155 -16.01 -8.05 -3.70
N ASP A 156 -16.66 -8.91 -2.90
CA ASP A 156 -17.69 -8.45 -1.95
C ASP A 156 -17.14 -7.32 -1.06
N THR A 157 -15.94 -7.55 -0.51
CA THR A 157 -15.28 -6.63 0.41
C THR A 157 -13.83 -6.36 -0.02
N VAL A 158 -13.46 -5.10 -0.16
CA VAL A 158 -12.06 -4.65 -0.35
C VAL A 158 -11.56 -4.02 0.94
N ILE A 159 -10.34 -4.34 1.33
CA ILE A 159 -9.72 -3.89 2.58
C ILE A 159 -8.32 -3.35 2.28
N CYS A 160 -7.96 -2.21 2.87
CA CYS A 160 -6.63 -1.62 2.76
C CYS A 160 -6.26 -0.95 4.08
N LEU A 161 -5.34 -1.56 4.84
CA LEU A 161 -5.00 -1.13 6.20
C LEU A 161 -3.59 -0.55 6.29
N ASP A 162 -3.46 0.64 6.89
CA ASP A 162 -2.19 1.30 7.19
C ASP A 162 -1.25 1.51 5.98
N VAL A 163 -1.76 1.43 4.75
CA VAL A 163 -0.99 1.65 3.50
C VAL A 163 -0.88 3.15 3.17
N PHE A 164 -1.96 3.90 3.33
CA PHE A 164 -2.03 5.29 2.85
C PHE A 164 -1.10 6.26 3.58
N ILE A 165 -0.53 5.85 4.73
CA ILE A 165 0.51 6.62 5.43
C ILE A 165 1.76 6.86 4.56
N HIS A 166 1.95 6.08 3.50
CA HIS A 166 3.09 6.22 2.59
C HIS A 166 2.84 7.17 1.42
N TYR A 167 1.62 7.69 1.27
CA TYR A 167 1.24 8.49 0.12
C TYR A 167 0.66 9.84 0.56
N PRO A 168 0.91 10.93 -0.19
CA PRO A 168 0.26 12.20 0.10
C PRO A 168 -1.24 12.13 -0.16
N GLN A 169 -1.96 13.14 0.32
CA GLN A 169 -3.42 13.18 0.35
C GLN A 169 -4.09 12.83 -0.98
N GLU A 170 -3.72 13.52 -2.07
CA GLU A 170 -4.36 13.34 -3.37
C GLU A 170 -4.11 11.95 -3.97
N PRO A 171 -2.87 11.41 -3.98
CA PRO A 171 -2.64 10.01 -4.32
C PRO A 171 -3.44 9.00 -3.48
N ALA A 172 -3.55 9.20 -2.16
CA ALA A 172 -4.33 8.32 -1.31
C ALA A 172 -5.83 8.37 -1.66
N GLU A 173 -6.37 9.54 -2.00
CA GLU A 173 -7.75 9.67 -2.48
C GLU A 173 -7.98 8.93 -3.80
N GLN A 174 -7.05 9.03 -4.76
CA GLN A 174 -7.13 8.27 -6.02
C GLN A 174 -7.05 6.75 -5.78
N MET A 175 -6.23 6.31 -4.83
CA MET A 175 -6.14 4.91 -4.43
C MET A 175 -7.46 4.41 -3.83
N VAL A 176 -8.11 5.23 -2.99
CA VAL A 176 -9.46 4.93 -2.46
C VAL A 176 -10.49 4.81 -3.57
N GLU A 177 -10.47 5.71 -4.57
CA GLU A 177 -11.39 5.65 -5.71
C GLU A 177 -11.21 4.36 -6.52
N HIS A 178 -9.96 3.95 -6.76
CA HIS A 178 -9.65 2.70 -7.44
C HIS A 178 -10.11 1.48 -6.64
N LEU A 179 -9.75 1.38 -5.35
CA LEU A 179 -10.18 0.27 -4.49
C LEU A 179 -11.70 0.18 -4.36
N ALA A 180 -12.39 1.33 -4.31
CA ALA A 180 -13.84 1.38 -4.33
C ALA A 180 -14.43 0.83 -5.64
N SER A 181 -13.72 0.92 -6.76
CA SER A 181 -14.18 0.36 -8.05
C SER A 181 -14.16 -1.18 -8.06
N LEU A 182 -13.30 -1.80 -7.25
CA LEU A 182 -13.15 -3.25 -7.10
C LEU A 182 -14.16 -3.84 -6.09
N ALA A 183 -14.66 -3.03 -5.16
CA ALA A 183 -15.58 -3.46 -4.10
C ALA A 183 -17.04 -3.51 -4.59
N GLU A 184 -17.69 -4.67 -4.60
CA GLU A 184 -19.11 -4.77 -4.95
C GLU A 184 -20.01 -4.23 -3.85
N ARG A 185 -19.65 -4.44 -2.58
CA ARG A 185 -20.51 -4.06 -1.45
C ARG A 185 -19.80 -3.21 -0.42
N ARG A 186 -18.58 -3.58 -0.01
CA ARG A 186 -17.91 -2.96 1.15
C ARG A 186 -16.47 -2.56 0.86
N LEU A 187 -16.10 -1.40 1.38
CA LEU A 187 -14.72 -0.92 1.41
C LEU A 187 -14.34 -0.58 2.86
N LEU A 188 -13.24 -1.17 3.33
CA LEU A 188 -12.66 -0.91 4.64
C LEU A 188 -11.27 -0.32 4.46
N VAL A 189 -11.05 0.89 4.96
CA VAL A 189 -9.75 1.56 4.83
C VAL A 189 -9.28 2.11 6.16
N SER A 190 -7.97 2.13 6.36
CA SER A 190 -7.37 2.83 7.48
C SER A 190 -6.18 3.71 7.12
N PHE A 191 -5.99 4.78 7.89
CA PHE A 191 -4.94 5.77 7.66
C PHE A 191 -4.59 6.52 8.94
N ALA A 192 -3.38 7.09 8.98
CA ALA A 192 -2.98 8.01 10.05
C ALA A 192 -3.74 9.34 9.91
N PRO A 193 -4.66 9.70 10.83
CA PRO A 193 -5.44 10.91 10.68
C PRO A 193 -4.59 12.16 10.96
N TYR A 194 -4.80 13.21 10.17
CA TYR A 194 -4.25 14.53 10.48
C TYR A 194 -4.85 15.04 11.79
N THR A 195 -3.98 15.27 12.78
CA THR A 195 -4.31 16.03 13.99
C THR A 195 -3.24 17.09 14.24
N PRO A 196 -3.60 18.28 14.79
CA PRO A 196 -2.61 19.30 15.11
C PRO A 196 -1.51 18.79 16.05
N LEU A 197 -1.86 17.93 17.01
CA LEU A 197 -0.90 17.30 17.92
C LEU A 197 0.13 16.44 17.17
N LEU A 198 -0.32 15.58 16.26
CA LEU A 198 0.59 14.75 15.46
C LEU A 198 1.43 15.59 14.50
N ALA A 199 0.86 16.65 13.93
CA ALA A 199 1.60 17.58 13.09
C ALA A 199 2.73 18.29 13.87
N VAL A 200 2.47 18.68 15.12
CA VAL A 200 3.49 19.27 16.01
C VAL A 200 4.57 18.24 16.36
N LEU A 201 4.19 17.02 16.78
CA LEU A 201 5.15 15.96 17.09
C LEU A 201 6.03 15.59 15.89
N LYS A 202 5.45 15.53 14.69
CA LYS A 202 6.19 15.30 13.45
C LYS A 202 7.20 16.42 13.19
N ARG A 203 6.79 17.68 13.29
CA ARG A 203 7.68 18.83 13.13
C ARG A 203 8.84 18.82 14.12
N ILE A 204 8.57 18.49 15.39
CA ILE A 204 9.61 18.34 16.40
C ILE A 204 10.58 17.22 16.00
N GLY A 205 10.06 16.06 15.56
CA GLY A 205 10.89 14.94 15.10
C GLY A 205 11.76 15.25 13.87
N GLU A 206 11.24 16.04 12.91
CA GLU A 206 11.98 16.48 11.72
C GLU A 206 13.14 17.46 12.05
N LEU A 207 13.03 18.19 13.17
CA LEU A 207 14.06 19.13 13.64
C LEU A 207 15.24 18.43 14.34
N PHE A 208 15.10 17.15 14.70
CA PHE A 208 16.16 16.35 15.33
C PHE A 208 16.57 15.19 14.39
N PRO A 209 17.64 15.36 13.57
CA PRO A 209 18.03 14.34 12.60
C PRO A 209 18.46 13.04 13.30
N GLY A 210 17.77 11.95 12.97
CA GLY A 210 18.09 10.59 13.43
C GLY A 210 18.45 9.66 12.27
N PRO A 211 19.18 8.56 12.52
CA PRO A 211 19.73 7.67 11.48
C PRO A 211 18.69 6.84 10.71
N SER A 212 17.39 7.00 10.97
CA SER A 212 16.33 6.17 10.39
C SER A 212 15.83 6.76 9.06
N LYS A 213 16.40 6.30 7.94
CA LYS A 213 15.84 6.48 6.59
C LYS A 213 14.58 5.62 6.41
N THR A 214 13.51 5.94 7.11
CA THR A 214 12.16 5.41 6.84
C THR A 214 11.53 6.15 5.67
N THR A 215 10.54 5.54 5.02
CA THR A 215 9.66 6.26 4.09
C THR A 215 9.00 7.46 4.78
N ARG A 216 8.62 8.46 3.99
CA ARG A 216 7.87 9.61 4.50
C ARG A 216 6.53 9.11 5.05
N ALA A 217 6.18 9.57 6.25
CA ALA A 217 4.89 9.30 6.85
C ALA A 217 3.95 10.50 6.63
N TYR A 218 2.84 10.28 5.96
CA TYR A 218 1.79 11.24 5.67
C TYR A 218 0.61 11.05 6.62
N THR A 219 0.08 12.15 7.13
CA THR A 219 -1.18 12.16 7.88
C THR A 219 -2.27 12.74 6.99
N LEU A 220 -3.42 12.08 6.95
CA LEU A 220 -4.46 12.37 5.97
C LEU A 220 -5.69 13.03 6.60
N ARG A 221 -6.32 13.94 5.86
CA ARG A 221 -7.62 14.51 6.21
C ARG A 221 -8.70 13.48 5.90
N GLU A 222 -9.45 13.11 6.93
CA GLU A 222 -10.58 12.18 6.81
C GLU A 222 -11.62 12.63 5.78
N SER A 223 -11.88 13.94 5.68
CA SER A 223 -12.83 14.50 4.72
C SER A 223 -12.48 14.17 3.26
N GLY A 224 -11.19 14.11 2.93
CA GLY A 224 -10.74 13.77 1.58
C GLY A 224 -10.99 12.30 1.25
N ILE A 225 -10.62 11.40 2.18
CA ILE A 225 -10.85 9.96 2.06
C ILE A 225 -12.35 9.64 1.94
N VAL A 226 -13.18 10.30 2.76
CA VAL A 226 -14.64 10.13 2.70
C VAL A 226 -15.20 10.65 1.37
N ALA A 227 -14.76 11.82 0.91
CA ALA A 227 -15.22 12.37 -0.36
C ALA A 227 -14.82 11.49 -1.55
N ALA A 228 -13.61 10.91 -1.53
CA ALA A 228 -13.14 9.95 -2.54
C ALA A 228 -14.06 8.72 -2.63
N ALA A 229 -14.35 8.07 -1.49
CA ALA A 229 -15.28 6.94 -1.46
C ALA A 229 -16.70 7.33 -1.92
N GLN A 230 -17.17 8.52 -1.53
CA GLN A 230 -18.49 9.04 -1.93
C GLN A 230 -18.61 9.26 -3.44
N ARG A 231 -17.58 9.80 -4.09
CA ARG A 231 -17.54 9.93 -5.56
C ARG A 231 -17.64 8.58 -6.27
N SER A 232 -17.16 7.51 -5.63
CA SER A 232 -17.24 6.12 -6.14
C SER A 232 -18.54 5.38 -5.73
N GLY A 233 -19.55 6.09 -5.23
CA GLY A 233 -20.86 5.52 -4.91
C GLY A 233 -20.90 4.77 -3.57
N PHE A 234 -20.08 5.17 -2.60
CA PHE A 234 -20.11 4.62 -1.25
C PHE A 234 -20.56 5.64 -0.21
N LYS A 235 -21.16 5.16 0.88
CA LYS A 235 -21.46 5.94 2.08
C LYS A 235 -20.64 5.41 3.27
N LEU A 236 -20.20 6.31 4.13
CA LEU A 236 -19.59 5.95 5.41
C LEU A 236 -20.66 5.34 6.32
N VAL A 237 -20.40 4.16 6.87
CA VAL A 237 -21.33 3.45 7.79
C VAL A 237 -20.86 3.53 9.24
N ARG A 238 -19.58 3.24 9.49
CA ARG A 238 -18.97 3.36 10.82
C ARG A 238 -17.51 3.78 10.73
N ARG A 239 -16.99 4.29 11.84
CA ARG A 239 -15.58 4.67 11.99
C ARG A 239 -15.08 4.37 13.40
N SER A 240 -13.80 4.02 13.51
CA SER A 240 -13.09 3.85 14.78
C SER A 240 -11.74 4.60 14.74
N LEU A 241 -11.19 4.94 15.90
CA LEU A 241 -9.81 5.42 16.00
C LEU A 241 -9.03 4.44 16.88
N ASN A 242 -8.25 3.59 16.24
CA ASN A 242 -7.37 2.66 16.92
C ASN A 242 -6.08 3.37 17.30
N GLN A 243 -5.74 3.32 18.58
CA GLN A 243 -4.57 4.04 19.10
C GLN A 243 -3.81 3.24 20.16
N ALA A 244 -2.50 3.46 20.14
CA ALA A 244 -1.53 3.09 21.14
C ALA A 244 -0.45 4.19 21.16
N PRO A 245 0.44 4.25 22.15
CA PRO A 245 1.56 5.19 22.10
C PRO A 245 2.32 5.05 20.77
N PHE A 246 2.47 6.15 20.02
CA PHE A 246 3.12 6.17 18.70
C PHE A 246 2.37 5.45 17.55
N TYR A 247 1.11 5.05 17.74
CA TYR A 247 0.28 4.47 16.70
C TYR A 247 -1.12 5.10 16.70
N PHE A 248 -1.55 5.60 15.56
CA PHE A 248 -2.87 6.22 15.37
C PHE A 248 -3.40 5.82 14.00
N SER A 249 -4.48 5.04 13.96
CA SER A 249 -5.11 4.59 12.73
C SER A 249 -6.62 4.83 12.77
N ARG A 250 -7.09 5.74 11.92
CA ARG A 250 -8.51 5.97 11.66
C ARG A 250 -8.99 4.87 10.73
N LEU A 251 -9.83 3.98 11.23
CA LEU A 251 -10.50 2.93 10.45
C LEU A 251 -11.89 3.41 10.04
N ILE A 252 -12.25 3.26 8.77
CA ILE A 252 -13.56 3.62 8.24
C ILE A 252 -14.12 2.45 7.42
N GLU A 253 -15.39 2.14 7.68
CA GLU A 253 -16.18 1.26 6.84
C GLU A 253 -17.11 2.07 5.93
N PHE A 254 -17.10 1.69 4.67
CA PHE A 254 -17.96 2.22 3.63
C PHE A 254 -18.80 1.10 3.02
N GLU A 255 -20.05 1.41 2.66
CA GLU A 255 -20.93 0.50 1.92
C GLU A 255 -21.43 1.16 0.62
N ARG A 256 -21.59 0.36 -0.43
CA ARG A 256 -22.09 0.83 -1.72
C ARG A 256 -23.55 1.32 -1.60
N VAL A 257 -23.87 2.40 -2.31
CA VAL A 257 -25.20 3.03 -2.40
C VAL A 257 -25.98 2.52 -3.60
#